data_AF-A0A966YZU2-F1
#
_entry.id   AF-A0A966YZU2-F1
#
_cell.length_a   1.000
_cell.length_b   1.000
_cell.length_c   1.000
_cell.angle_alpha   90.00
_cell.angle_beta   90.00
_cell.angle_gamma   90.00
#
_symmetry.space_group_name_H-M   'P 1'
#
loop_
_entity.id
_entity.type
_entity.pdbx_description
1 polymer ?
#
loop_
_entity_poly.entity_id
_entity_poly.type
_entity_poly.pdbx_seq_one_letter_code
_entity_poly.pdbx_strand_id
1 'polypeptide(L)'
;SDDRNHIVDDVMRAMVFAFFALIFGVPPGQFIFLVVVGQLVQSWQHANLKIDLGPAKYLLVSPLFHRYHHAVGYGHDAPGKPGVLGGCNFGVLFPWWDLAFGTAVFEKHVFPTGVRNLEVSNNLLVQQWQGLTHSLRYLLDLPRSTETKSKSVS
;
A
#
# COMPACT_ATOMS: atom_id res chain seq x y z
N SER A 1 -9.12 -8.94 3.58
CA SER A 1 -7.91 -8.80 2.75
C SER A 1 -7.61 -7.33 2.63
N ASP A 2 -6.37 -6.92 2.87
CA ASP A 2 -5.87 -5.55 2.63
C ASP A 2 -5.69 -5.28 1.12
N ASP A 3 -5.69 -6.34 0.30
CA ASP A 3 -5.77 -6.25 -1.16
C ASP A 3 -7.19 -5.95 -1.61
N ARG A 4 -7.47 -4.66 -1.81
CA ARG A 4 -8.67 -4.15 -2.51
C ARG A 4 -8.21 -3.25 -3.65
N ASN A 5 -7.44 -3.82 -4.56
CA ASN A 5 -6.88 -3.08 -5.68
C ASN A 5 -7.90 -2.95 -6.82
N HIS A 6 -7.72 -1.90 -7.62
CA HIS A 6 -8.46 -1.74 -8.85
C HIS A 6 -7.81 -2.61 -9.93
N ILE A 7 -8.60 -3.32 -10.75
CA ILE A 7 -8.05 -4.25 -11.76
C ILE A 7 -7.13 -3.53 -12.74
N VAL A 8 -7.48 -2.29 -13.11
CA VAL A 8 -6.65 -1.46 -13.98
C VAL A 8 -5.30 -1.15 -13.34
N ASP A 9 -5.25 -0.95 -12.02
CA ASP A 9 -4.00 -0.71 -11.30
C ASP A 9 -3.10 -1.96 -11.34
N ASP A 10 -3.67 -3.14 -11.09
CA ASP A 10 -2.94 -4.40 -11.16
C ASP A 10 -2.38 -4.67 -12.58
N VAL A 11 -3.17 -4.40 -13.62
CA VAL A 11 -2.74 -4.55 -15.03
C VAL A 11 -1.63 -3.55 -15.36
N MET A 12 -1.79 -2.27 -15.01
CA MET A 12 -0.77 -1.26 -15.26
C MET A 12 0.53 -1.60 -14.55
N ARG A 13 0.45 -2.03 -13.28
CA ARG A 13 1.61 -2.49 -12.51
C ARG A 13 2.30 -3.65 -13.23
N ALA A 14 1.56 -4.68 -13.63
CA ALA A 14 2.11 -5.83 -14.35
C ALA A 14 2.79 -5.44 -15.66
N MET A 15 2.20 -4.52 -16.43
CA MET A 15 2.78 -4.02 -17.69
C MET A 15 4.09 -3.26 -17.46
N VAL A 16 4.16 -2.39 -16.44
CA VAL A 16 5.38 -1.67 -16.08
C VAL A 16 6.50 -2.64 -15.68
N PHE A 17 6.20 -3.63 -14.84
CA PHE A 17 7.18 -4.64 -14.45
C PHE A 17 7.65 -5.49 -15.63
N ALA A 18 6.73 -5.92 -16.51
CA ALA A 18 7.08 -6.68 -17.71
C ALA A 18 7.97 -5.85 -18.65
N PHE A 19 7.66 -4.56 -18.84
CA PHE A 19 8.46 -3.66 -19.66
C PHE A 19 9.90 -3.55 -19.16
N PHE A 20 10.11 -3.30 -17.86
CA PHE A 20 11.47 -3.23 -17.31
C PHE A 20 12.17 -4.59 -17.30
N ALA A 21 11.46 -5.69 -17.02
CA ALA A 21 12.04 -7.03 -17.07
C ALA A 21 12.58 -7.36 -18.48
N LEU A 22 11.85 -6.96 -19.54
CA LEU A 22 12.31 -7.10 -20.91
C LEU A 22 13.53 -6.23 -21.22
N ILE A 23 13.57 -4.98 -20.73
CA ILE A 23 14.74 -4.10 -20.88
C ILE A 23 15.99 -4.73 -20.26
N PHE A 24 15.85 -5.35 -19.08
CA PHE A 24 16.95 -6.02 -18.40
C PHE A 24 17.24 -7.43 -18.94
N GLY A 25 16.55 -7.86 -20.00
CA GLY A 25 16.80 -9.14 -20.66
C GLY A 25 16.37 -10.37 -19.86
N VAL A 26 15.41 -10.22 -18.94
CA VAL A 26 14.87 -11.33 -18.16
C VAL A 26 14.15 -12.31 -19.11
N PRO A 27 14.59 -13.57 -19.21
CA PRO A 27 13.91 -14.57 -20.03
C PRO A 27 12.45 -14.75 -19.57
N PRO A 28 11.49 -14.96 -20.50
CA PRO A 28 10.07 -15.11 -20.14
C PRO A 28 9.80 -16.18 -19.07
N GLY A 29 10.55 -17.29 -19.08
CA GLY A 29 10.45 -18.33 -18.06
C GLY A 29 10.87 -17.87 -16.66
N GLN A 30 11.85 -16.96 -16.54
CA GLN A 30 12.27 -16.39 -15.27
C GLN A 30 11.29 -15.31 -14.77
N PHE A 31 10.61 -14.62 -15.70
CA PHE A 31 9.60 -13.63 -15.33
C PHE A 31 8.47 -14.25 -14.51
N ILE A 32 7.99 -15.45 -14.87
CA ILE A 32 6.97 -16.17 -14.10
C ILE A 32 7.45 -16.42 -12.67
N PHE A 33 8.70 -16.85 -12.50
CA PHE A 33 9.28 -17.06 -11.18
C PHE A 33 9.32 -15.77 -10.36
N LEU A 34 9.74 -14.65 -10.96
CA LEU A 34 9.74 -13.34 -10.29
C LEU A 34 8.33 -12.89 -9.87
N VAL A 35 7.32 -13.14 -10.70
CA VAL A 35 5.92 -12.85 -10.37
C VAL A 35 5.48 -13.69 -9.17
N VAL A 36 5.75 -15.00 -9.17
CA VAL A 36 5.37 -15.89 -8.06
C VAL A 36 6.05 -15.48 -6.75
N VAL A 37 7.36 -15.21 -6.79
CA VAL A 37 8.11 -14.73 -5.61
C VAL A 37 7.56 -13.39 -5.14
N GLY A 38 7.28 -12.45 -6.05
CA GLY A 38 6.71 -11.15 -5.71
C GLY A 38 5.35 -11.27 -5.02
N GLN A 39 4.47 -12.15 -5.53
CA GLN A 39 3.17 -12.44 -4.92
C GLN A 39 3.30 -13.09 -3.54
N LEU A 40 4.27 -13.99 -3.38
CA LEU A 40 4.55 -14.61 -2.08
C LEU A 40 5.01 -13.55 -1.07
N VAL A 41 5.90 -12.63 -1.46
CA VAL A 41 6.35 -11.55 -0.56
C VAL A 41 5.22 -10.57 -0.24
N GLN A 42 4.42 -10.17 -1.22
CA GLN A 42 3.23 -9.33 -0.97
C GLN A 42 2.28 -10.00 0.03
N SER A 43 1.95 -11.28 -0.20
CA SER A 43 1.11 -12.07 0.72
C SER A 43 1.71 -12.16 2.12
N TRP A 44 3.03 -12.39 2.22
CA TRP A 44 3.76 -12.39 3.48
C TRP A 44 3.62 -11.06 4.23
N GLN A 45 3.81 -9.92 3.54
CA GLN A 45 3.78 -8.60 4.16
C GLN A 45 2.39 -8.18 4.65
N HIS A 46 1.33 -8.59 3.94
CA HIS A 46 -0.05 -8.31 4.32
C HIS A 46 -0.67 -9.42 5.19
N ALA A 47 0.09 -10.44 5.56
CA ALA A 47 -0.40 -11.47 6.47
C ALA A 47 -0.78 -10.84 7.81
N ASN A 48 -1.94 -11.21 8.37
CA ASN A 48 -2.39 -10.73 9.68
C ASN A 48 -1.67 -11.43 10.84
N LEU A 49 -0.34 -11.46 10.77
CA LEU A 49 0.55 -12.12 11.72
C LEU A 49 1.40 -11.08 12.45
N LYS A 50 1.54 -11.24 13.77
CA LYS A 50 2.39 -10.37 14.60
C LYS A 50 3.81 -10.94 14.69
N ILE A 51 4.54 -10.93 13.56
CA ILE A 51 5.88 -11.51 13.48
C ILE A 51 6.96 -10.42 13.54
N ASP A 52 7.78 -10.50 14.59
CA ASP A 52 9.08 -9.83 14.71
C ASP A 52 10.17 -10.82 14.26
N LEU A 53 10.97 -10.41 13.27
CA LEU A 53 12.03 -11.24 12.71
C LEU A 53 13.33 -11.20 13.54
N GLY A 54 13.37 -10.47 14.66
CA GLY A 54 14.57 -10.33 15.47
C GLY A 54 15.72 -9.73 14.63
N PRO A 55 16.93 -10.30 14.66
CA PRO A 55 18.04 -9.82 13.81
C PRO A 55 17.75 -9.88 12.30
N ALA A 56 16.91 -10.82 11.84
CA ALA A 56 16.58 -10.95 10.42
C ALA A 56 15.69 -9.80 9.91
N LYS A 57 15.17 -8.94 10.79
CA LYS A 57 14.41 -7.74 10.41
C LYS A 57 15.22 -6.73 9.58
N TYR A 58 16.56 -6.81 9.62
CA TYR A 58 17.44 -5.98 8.79
C TYR A 58 17.66 -6.57 7.38
N LEU A 59 17.25 -7.82 7.16
CA LEU A 59 17.39 -8.52 5.89
C LEU A 59 16.07 -8.63 5.15
N LEU A 60 14.94 -8.81 5.83
CA LEU A 60 13.63 -9.01 5.20
C LEU A 60 12.55 -8.19 5.92
N VAL A 61 11.63 -7.62 5.14
CA VAL A 61 10.47 -6.91 5.67
C VAL A 61 9.48 -7.90 6.31
N SER A 62 9.08 -7.64 7.55
CA SER A 62 8.09 -8.44 8.27
C SER A 62 6.66 -7.92 8.07
N PRO A 63 5.63 -8.72 8.39
CA PRO A 63 4.25 -8.25 8.36
C PRO A 63 4.02 -7.08 9.33
N LEU A 64 4.70 -7.07 10.50
CA LEU A 64 4.62 -5.94 11.44
C LEU A 64 5.23 -4.66 10.86
N PHE A 65 6.38 -4.76 10.18
CA PHE A 65 7.04 -3.61 9.55
C PHE A 65 6.15 -2.99 8.47
N HIS A 66 5.58 -3.82 7.59
CA HIS A 66 4.68 -3.36 6.54
C HIS A 66 3.33 -2.86 7.09
N ARG A 67 2.81 -3.49 8.15
CA ARG A 67 1.60 -3.00 8.81
C ARG A 67 1.79 -1.64 9.47
N TYR A 68 2.98 -1.36 10.01
CA TYR A 68 3.28 -0.05 10.57
C TYR A 68 3.30 1.03 9.47
N HIS A 69 3.75 0.72 8.25
CA HIS A 69 3.60 1.61 7.10
C HIS A 69 2.11 1.96 6.83
N HIS A 70 1.18 1.05 7.07
CA HIS A 70 -0.27 1.32 6.92
C HIS A 70 -0.94 1.87 8.19
N ALA A 71 -0.19 2.13 9.26
CA ALA A 71 -0.74 2.62 10.52
C ALA A 71 -1.25 4.06 10.38
N VAL A 72 -2.52 4.28 10.70
CA VAL A 72 -3.15 5.60 10.58
C VAL A 72 -2.55 6.58 11.58
N GLY A 73 -2.00 7.69 11.09
CA GLY A 73 -1.37 8.75 11.85
C GLY A 73 0.09 8.48 12.25
N TYR A 74 0.65 7.32 11.88
CA TYR A 74 2.00 6.90 12.28
C TYR A 74 2.84 6.34 11.13
N GLY A 75 2.18 5.77 10.12
CA GLY A 75 2.81 5.11 8.98
C GLY A 75 3.04 6.08 7.83
N HIS A 76 2.53 5.74 6.64
CA HIS A 76 2.66 6.51 5.40
C HIS A 76 2.05 7.92 5.48
N ASP A 77 1.13 8.17 6.41
CA ASP A 77 0.49 9.47 6.62
C ASP A 77 1.11 10.26 7.80
N ALA A 78 2.24 9.80 8.35
CA ALA A 78 2.96 10.53 9.38
C ALA A 78 3.44 11.89 8.84
N PRO A 79 3.29 12.98 9.59
CA PRO A 79 3.68 14.31 9.13
C PRO A 79 5.20 14.40 8.90
N GLY A 80 5.56 14.81 7.68
CA GLY A 80 6.94 15.10 7.30
C GLY A 80 7.36 16.52 7.69
N LYS A 81 8.60 16.88 7.33
CA LYS A 81 9.04 18.28 7.35
C LYS A 81 8.23 19.09 6.31
N PRO A 82 8.09 20.43 6.45
CA PRO A 82 7.47 21.26 5.44
C PRO A 82 8.05 20.99 4.05
N GLY A 83 7.19 20.67 3.07
CA GLY A 83 7.59 20.32 1.70
C GLY A 83 7.95 18.84 1.47
N VAL A 84 7.84 17.97 2.49
CA VAL A 84 8.07 16.53 2.36
C VAL A 84 6.80 15.76 2.73
N LEU A 85 6.35 14.90 1.81
CA LEU A 85 5.39 13.85 2.12
C LEU A 85 6.07 12.93 3.14
N GLY A 86 5.66 12.99 4.40
CA GLY A 86 6.28 12.20 5.46
C GLY A 86 6.05 10.70 5.29
N GLY A 87 6.29 9.97 6.37
CA GLY A 87 6.07 8.52 6.41
C GLY A 87 7.32 7.70 6.69
N CYS A 88 7.13 6.38 6.74
CA CYS A 88 8.16 5.42 7.11
C CYS A 88 7.93 4.05 6.44
N ASN A 89 8.92 3.16 6.53
CA ASN A 89 8.82 1.76 6.16
C ASN A 89 8.39 1.53 4.69
N PHE A 90 9.04 2.22 3.76
CA PHE A 90 8.73 2.18 2.32
C PHE A 90 9.22 0.90 1.63
N GLY A 91 10.17 0.18 2.22
CA GLY A 91 10.76 -1.03 1.68
C GLY A 91 9.74 -2.15 1.48
N VAL A 92 9.74 -2.73 0.29
CA VAL A 92 8.85 -3.85 -0.07
C VAL A 92 9.56 -5.20 0.13
N LEU A 93 10.80 -5.37 -0.30
CA LEU A 93 11.53 -6.64 -0.04
C LEU A 93 12.42 -6.49 1.20
N PHE A 94 13.21 -5.43 1.21
CA PHE A 94 14.27 -5.19 2.17
C PHE A 94 14.13 -3.78 2.78
N PRO A 95 14.46 -3.60 4.06
CA PRO A 95 14.36 -2.30 4.74
C PRO A 95 15.56 -1.39 4.46
N TRP A 96 16.46 -1.76 3.56
CA TRP A 96 17.77 -1.10 3.42
C TRP A 96 17.67 0.37 3.04
N TRP A 97 16.71 0.72 2.20
CA TRP A 97 16.45 2.11 1.85
C TRP A 97 15.95 2.89 3.07
N ASP A 98 15.04 2.31 3.85
CA ASP A 98 14.56 2.93 5.08
C ASP A 98 15.65 3.09 6.13
N LEU A 99 16.57 2.13 6.23
CA LEU A 99 17.74 2.24 7.11
C LEU A 99 18.69 3.33 6.64
N ALA A 100 18.97 3.40 5.34
CA ALA A 100 19.88 4.38 4.76
C ALA A 100 19.36 5.82 4.91
N PHE A 101 18.05 6.02 4.79
CA PHE A 101 17.42 7.34 4.88
C PHE A 101 16.81 7.64 6.25
N GLY A 102 16.94 6.74 7.23
CA GLY A 102 16.45 6.95 8.59
C GLY A 102 14.91 6.93 8.71
N THR A 103 14.23 6.23 7.80
CA THR A 103 12.77 6.05 7.79
C THR A 103 12.34 4.65 8.25
N ALA A 104 13.26 3.84 8.78
CA ALA A 104 12.97 2.51 9.30
C ALA A 104 12.45 2.57 10.74
N VAL A 105 11.23 2.09 10.96
CA VAL A 105 10.56 1.99 12.25
C VAL A 105 10.21 0.53 12.52
N PHE A 106 10.90 -0.08 13.50
CA PHE A 106 10.70 -1.47 13.91
C PHE A 106 9.81 -1.55 15.15
N GLU A 107 8.56 -1.13 14.99
CA GLU A 107 7.56 -1.17 16.06
C GLU A 107 6.95 -2.57 16.20
N LYS A 108 6.75 -2.99 17.46
CA LYS A 108 6.15 -4.29 17.81
C LYS A 108 4.66 -4.17 18.13
N HIS A 109 4.20 -2.96 18.43
CA HIS A 109 2.81 -2.67 18.74
C HIS A 109 1.98 -2.63 17.44
N VAL A 110 0.73 -3.07 17.55
CA VAL A 110 -0.20 -3.10 16.43
C VAL A 110 -1.10 -1.88 16.50
N PHE A 111 -1.10 -1.10 15.44
CA PHE A 111 -1.93 0.09 15.28
C PHE A 111 -3.12 -0.18 14.35
N PRO A 112 -4.20 0.63 14.44
CA PRO A 112 -5.26 0.65 13.45
C PRO A 112 -4.72 0.97 12.06
N THR A 113 -5.16 0.21 11.05
CA THR A 113 -4.80 0.40 9.64
C THR A 113 -6.06 0.74 8.82
N GLY A 114 -5.84 1.35 7.65
CA GLY A 114 -6.90 1.66 6.68
C GLY A 114 -6.93 3.13 6.29
N VAL A 115 -7.86 3.49 5.41
CA VAL A 115 -8.04 4.87 4.94
C VAL A 115 -9.17 5.52 5.73
N ARG A 116 -8.90 6.70 6.30
CA ARG A 116 -9.93 7.50 7.00
C ARG A 116 -10.99 7.96 6.00
N ASN A 117 -12.26 7.92 6.42
CA ASN A 117 -13.41 8.45 5.68
C ASN A 117 -13.63 7.81 4.30
N LEU A 118 -13.32 6.52 4.13
CA LEU A 118 -13.58 5.79 2.89
C LEU A 118 -14.41 4.53 3.17
N GLU A 119 -15.71 4.59 2.85
CA GLU A 119 -16.56 3.41 2.82
C GLU A 119 -16.50 2.75 1.44
N VAL A 120 -16.04 1.51 1.39
CA VAL A 120 -15.92 0.73 0.16
C VAL A 120 -16.91 -0.43 0.19
N SER A 121 -17.69 -0.56 -0.88
CA SER A 121 -18.65 -1.66 -1.03
C SER A 121 -17.95 -3.02 -1.04
N ASN A 122 -18.59 -4.04 -0.47
CA ASN A 122 -18.15 -5.44 -0.62
C ASN A 122 -18.53 -6.04 -1.98
N ASN A 123 -19.37 -5.36 -2.77
CA ASN A 123 -19.68 -5.75 -4.15
C ASN A 123 -18.54 -5.29 -5.07
N LEU A 124 -17.91 -6.23 -5.78
CA LEU A 124 -16.75 -5.98 -6.63
C LEU A 124 -17.02 -4.89 -7.69
N LEU A 125 -18.16 -4.96 -8.39
CA LEU A 125 -18.47 -3.99 -9.44
C LEU A 125 -18.67 -2.58 -8.86
N VAL A 126 -19.37 -2.49 -7.73
CA VAL A 126 -19.58 -1.22 -7.03
C VAL A 126 -18.25 -0.66 -6.52
N GLN A 127 -17.39 -1.50 -5.95
CA GLN A 127 -16.07 -1.12 -5.49
C GLN A 127 -15.19 -0.59 -6.62
N GLN A 128 -15.14 -1.27 -7.77
CA GLN A 128 -14.34 -0.83 -8.92
C GLN A 128 -14.88 0.50 -9.47
N TRP A 129 -16.22 0.65 -9.55
CA TRP A 129 -16.85 1.91 -9.96
C TRP A 129 -16.58 3.07 -8.99
N GLN A 130 -16.65 2.81 -7.68
CA GLN A 130 -16.28 3.78 -6.64
C GLN A 130 -14.82 4.25 -6.80
N GLY A 131 -13.89 3.30 -7.02
CA GLY A 131 -12.49 3.61 -7.27
C GLY A 131 -12.28 4.51 -8.48
N LEU A 132 -12.86 4.12 -9.63
CA LEU A 132 -12.75 4.91 -10.88
C LEU A 132 -13.32 6.32 -10.73
N THR A 133 -14.52 6.45 -10.15
CA THR A 133 -15.17 7.75 -9.98
C THR A 133 -14.42 8.66 -9.01
N HIS A 134 -13.83 8.12 -7.94
CA HIS A 134 -12.99 8.88 -7.03
C HIS A 134 -11.72 9.39 -7.72
N SER A 135 -11.03 8.54 -8.46
CA SER A 135 -9.83 8.92 -9.22
C SER A 135 -10.12 10.00 -10.25
N LEU A 136 -11.21 9.84 -11.02
CA LEU A 136 -11.58 10.81 -12.05
C LEU A 136 -11.97 12.17 -11.44
N ARG A 137 -12.73 12.18 -10.34
CA ARG A 137 -13.09 13.42 -9.64
C ARG A 137 -11.86 14.13 -9.09
N TYR A 138 -10.92 13.37 -8.52
CA TYR A 138 -9.68 13.92 -8.01
C TYR A 138 -8.83 14.56 -9.12
N LEU A 139 -8.68 13.87 -10.26
CA LEU A 139 -7.94 14.40 -11.41
C LEU A 139 -8.60 15.64 -12.04
N LEU A 140 -9.92 15.73 -11.98
CA LEU A 140 -10.70 16.84 -12.52
C LEU A 140 -10.99 17.95 -11.49
N ASP A 141 -10.41 17.85 -10.28
CA ASP A 141 -10.62 18.76 -9.14
C ASP A 141 -12.10 19.02 -8.82
N LEU A 142 -12.94 17.99 -9.00
CA LEU A 142 -14.38 18.08 -8.76
C LEU A 142 -14.66 17.98 -7.25
N PRO A 143 -15.55 18.84 -6.70
CA PRO A 143 -15.88 18.82 -5.28
C PRO A 143 -16.45 17.46 -4.85
N ARG A 144 -16.05 16.98 -3.66
CA ARG A 144 -16.66 15.78 -3.04
C ARG A 144 -18.16 16.01 -2.91
N SER A 145 -18.97 15.04 -3.36
CA SER A 145 -20.41 15.06 -3.07
C SER A 145 -20.59 15.08 -1.56
N THR A 146 -21.17 16.16 -1.06
CA THR A 146 -21.56 16.34 0.33
C THR A 146 -22.29 15.10 0.82
N GLU A 147 -21.76 14.47 1.88
CA GLU A 147 -22.60 13.73 2.80
C GLU A 147 -23.82 14.60 3.12
N THR A 148 -25.00 14.00 2.95
CA THR A 148 -26.26 14.53 3.43
C THR A 148 -26.07 15.17 4.79
N LYS A 149 -26.21 16.50 4.85
CA LYS A 149 -26.42 17.24 6.10
C LYS A 149 -27.41 16.44 6.94
N SER A 150 -26.92 15.92 8.07
CA SER A 150 -27.77 15.56 9.19
C SER A 150 -28.71 16.74 9.41
N LYS A 151 -30.00 16.49 9.25
CA LYS A 151 -31.04 17.44 9.58
C LYS A 151 -30.94 17.70 11.08
N SER A 152 -30.33 18.81 11.46
CA SER A 152 -30.71 19.51 12.69
C SER A 152 -32.15 20.00 12.49
N VAL A 153 -33.10 19.34 13.14
CA VAL A 153 -34.42 19.91 13.41
C VAL A 153 -34.63 19.85 14.91
N SER A 154 -34.64 21.06 15.48
CA SER A 154 -35.10 21.54 16.80
C SER A 154 -35.00 20.62 18.01
#